data_AF-A0A8T4REB8-F1
#
_entry.id   AF-A0A8T4REB8-F1
#
_cell.length_a   1.000
_cell.length_b   1.000
_cell.length_c   1.000
_cell.angle_alpha   90.00
_cell.angle_beta   90.00
_cell.angle_gamma   90.00
#
_symmetry.space_group_name_H-M   'P 1'
#
loop_
_entity.id
_entity.type
_entity.pdbx_description
1 polymer ?
#
loop_
_entity_poly.entity_id
_entity_poly.type
_entity_poly.pdbx_seq_one_letter_code
_entity_poly.pdbx_strand_id
1 'polypeptide(L)'
;MKKETKKKELEEETDLYPAEEQGILPEETGEEKEDAMEHGDEDEDIYSDEGREKQEEDDEIDSWEEGFMEGASQAGKLGKDALTGEPLMDVEDVYEAVIGGKTYRFANEKNAQKFRAKYEEWKDEHEVEE
;
A
#
# COMPACT_ATOMS: atom_id res chain seq x y z
N MET A 1 -70.53 24.99 35.17
CA MET A 1 -70.40 24.39 33.81
C MET A 1 -68.96 24.63 33.37
N LYS A 2 -68.06 23.62 33.37
CA LYS A 2 -67.70 22.76 32.22
C LYS A 2 -67.43 23.63 30.95
N LYS A 3 -66.26 23.65 30.29
CA LYS A 3 -65.24 22.61 30.04
C LYS A 3 -63.87 23.22 29.68
N GLU A 4 -62.82 22.45 29.94
CA GLU A 4 -61.49 22.51 29.31
C GLU A 4 -61.56 22.39 27.76
N THR A 5 -60.55 22.90 27.04
CA THR A 5 -59.68 22.08 26.15
C THR A 5 -58.57 22.91 25.45
N LYS A 6 -57.33 22.60 25.85
CA LYS A 6 -56.06 22.47 25.12
C LYS A 6 -56.15 22.28 23.59
N LYS A 7 -55.17 22.86 22.86
CA LYS A 7 -54.46 22.38 21.64
C LYS A 7 -54.12 23.57 20.73
N LYS A 8 -52.99 23.64 20.02
CA LYS A 8 -51.76 22.84 19.91
C LYS A 8 -50.88 23.67 18.96
N GLU A 9 -49.58 23.74 19.23
CA GLU A 9 -48.58 24.23 18.28
C GLU A 9 -48.77 23.54 16.92
N LEU A 10 -48.70 24.32 15.86
CA LEU A 10 -48.39 23.84 14.52
C LEU A 10 -47.67 24.99 13.83
N GLU A 11 -46.39 25.16 14.17
CA GLU A 11 -45.42 25.68 13.22
C GLU A 11 -45.44 24.66 12.07
N GLU A 12 -46.26 24.93 11.07
CA GLU A 12 -46.20 24.28 9.78
C GLU A 12 -44.88 24.73 9.16
N GLU A 13 -43.81 24.01 9.49
CA GLU A 13 -42.59 23.96 8.69
C GLU A 13 -43.03 23.44 7.33
N THR A 14 -43.41 24.37 6.46
CA THR A 14 -43.73 24.05 5.07
C THR A 14 -42.40 23.66 4.45
N ASP A 15 -42.11 22.36 4.41
CA ASP A 15 -41.01 21.82 3.64
C ASP A 15 -41.18 22.32 2.19
N LEU A 16 -40.42 23.35 1.86
CA LEU A 16 -40.34 23.94 0.52
C LEU A 16 -39.51 22.98 -0.32
N TYR A 17 -40.11 21.88 -0.75
CA TYR A 17 -39.46 20.99 -1.71
C TYR A 17 -39.36 21.70 -3.06
N PRO A 18 -38.16 21.81 -3.65
CA PRO A 18 -38.02 22.33 -5.01
C PRO A 18 -38.84 21.46 -5.97
N ALA A 19 -39.56 22.11 -6.89
CA ALA A 19 -40.38 21.39 -7.87
C ALA A 19 -39.49 20.52 -8.77
N GLU A 20 -39.85 19.23 -8.93
CA GLU A 20 -39.12 18.25 -9.75
C GLU A 20 -38.87 18.73 -11.20
N GLU A 21 -39.70 19.64 -11.72
CA GLU A 21 -39.52 20.29 -13.04
C GLU A 21 -38.24 21.14 -13.17
N GLN A 22 -37.58 21.51 -12.07
CA GLN A 22 -36.32 22.27 -12.11
C GLN A 22 -35.08 21.39 -12.25
N GLY A 23 -35.24 20.07 -12.33
CA GLY A 23 -34.12 19.13 -12.48
C GLY A 23 -33.20 19.05 -11.25
N ILE A 24 -33.65 19.58 -10.11
CA ILE A 24 -32.97 19.42 -8.82
C ILE A 24 -33.41 18.06 -8.29
N LEU A 25 -32.58 17.04 -8.56
CA LEU A 25 -32.74 15.71 -7.96
C LEU A 25 -32.53 15.82 -6.44
N PRO A 26 -33.17 14.93 -5.65
CA PRO A 26 -32.86 14.83 -4.22
C PRO A 26 -31.36 14.63 -4.02
N GLU A 27 -30.78 15.31 -3.03
CA GLU A 27 -29.39 15.10 -2.65
C GLU A 27 -29.21 13.64 -2.22
N GLU A 28 -28.23 12.95 -2.81
CA GLU A 28 -27.87 11.59 -2.42
C GLU A 28 -27.42 11.59 -0.96
N THR A 29 -27.89 10.58 -0.24
CA THR A 29 -27.51 10.34 1.14
C THR A 29 -26.03 9.97 1.23
N GLY A 30 -25.40 10.17 2.39
CA GLY A 30 -23.98 9.83 2.58
C GLY A 30 -23.68 8.36 2.26
N GLU A 31 -24.60 7.46 2.61
CA GLU A 31 -24.49 6.01 2.29
C GLU A 31 -24.52 5.75 0.78
N GLU A 32 -25.37 6.44 0.01
CA GLU A 32 -25.44 6.29 -1.45
C GLU A 32 -24.15 6.76 -2.15
N LYS A 33 -23.48 7.79 -1.60
CA LYS A 33 -22.22 8.31 -2.13
C LYS A 33 -21.04 7.39 -1.82
N GLU A 34 -21.00 6.83 -0.62
CA GLU A 34 -19.97 5.87 -0.22
C GLU A 34 -20.00 4.62 -1.11
N ASP A 35 -21.19 4.03 -1.31
CA ASP A 35 -21.39 2.89 -2.21
C ASP A 35 -21.00 3.23 -3.67
N ALA A 36 -21.33 4.44 -4.15
CA ALA A 36 -20.96 4.88 -5.49
C ALA A 36 -19.44 5.03 -5.67
N MET A 37 -18.73 5.52 -4.64
CA MET A 37 -17.27 5.58 -4.65
C MET A 37 -16.63 4.18 -4.53
N GLU A 38 -17.19 3.26 -3.75
CA GLU A 38 -16.69 1.87 -3.65
C GLU A 38 -16.80 1.13 -4.99
N HIS A 39 -17.90 1.31 -5.71
CA HIS A 39 -18.14 0.65 -7.00
C HIS A 39 -17.53 1.38 -8.21
N GLY A 40 -16.96 2.57 -8.00
CA GLY A 40 -16.34 3.38 -9.04
C GLY A 40 -17.34 4.05 -9.98
N ASP A 41 -18.57 4.27 -9.52
CA ASP A 41 -19.60 5.05 -10.22
C ASP A 41 -19.36 6.57 -10.07
N GLU A 42 -18.65 6.98 -9.00
CA GLU A 42 -18.21 8.36 -8.76
C GLU A 42 -16.70 8.40 -8.42
N ASP A 43 -16.01 9.45 -8.88
CA ASP A 43 -14.60 9.67 -8.60
C ASP A 43 -14.41 10.13 -7.13
N GLU A 44 -13.43 9.55 -6.44
CA GLU A 44 -13.09 9.96 -5.07
C GLU A 44 -12.50 11.38 -5.03
N ASP A 45 -13.19 12.30 -4.35
CA ASP A 45 -12.66 13.64 -4.07
C ASP A 45 -11.76 13.60 -2.83
N ILE A 46 -10.45 13.66 -3.03
CA ILE A 46 -9.44 13.68 -1.96
C ILE A 46 -9.53 14.89 -1.01
N TYR A 47 -10.29 15.92 -1.37
CA TYR A 47 -10.50 17.11 -0.52
C TYR A 47 -11.80 17.05 0.28
N SER A 48 -12.66 16.04 0.06
CA SER A 48 -13.81 15.76 0.92
C SER A 48 -13.34 15.09 2.22
N ASP A 49 -14.20 15.12 3.24
CA ASP A 49 -13.87 14.47 4.51
C ASP A 49 -13.90 12.94 4.35
N GLU A 50 -14.82 12.44 3.53
CA GLU A 50 -15.00 11.02 3.19
C GLU A 50 -13.85 10.46 2.35
N GLY A 51 -13.39 11.19 1.33
CA GLY A 51 -12.25 10.78 0.50
C GLY A 51 -10.92 10.79 1.25
N ARG A 52 -10.81 11.61 2.31
CA ARG A 52 -9.64 11.61 3.19
C ARG A 52 -9.63 10.41 4.15
N GLU A 53 -10.78 10.04 4.71
CA GLU A 53 -10.91 8.87 5.58
C GLU A 53 -10.56 7.58 4.82
N LYS A 54 -11.07 7.42 3.60
CA LYS A 54 -10.76 6.26 2.75
C LYS A 54 -9.27 6.12 2.42
N GLN A 55 -8.54 7.22 2.20
CA GLN A 55 -7.09 7.18 2.01
C GLN A 55 -6.32 6.73 3.25
N GLU A 56 -6.80 7.09 4.44
CA GLU A 56 -6.16 6.67 5.69
C GLU A 56 -6.35 5.17 5.95
N GLU A 57 -7.48 4.59 5.50
CA GLU A 57 -7.75 3.15 5.58
C GLU A 57 -6.99 2.34 4.52
N ASP A 58 -6.89 2.85 3.27
CA ASP A 58 -6.15 2.20 2.18
C ASP A 58 -4.61 2.27 2.34
N ASP A 59 -4.10 3.09 3.26
CA ASP A 59 -2.67 3.16 3.61
C ASP A 59 -2.22 1.94 4.45
N GLU A 60 -3.16 1.11 4.93
CA GLU A 60 -2.86 -0.15 5.60
C GLU A 60 -2.40 -1.22 4.60
N ILE A 61 -1.09 -1.44 4.54
CA ILE A 61 -0.51 -2.49 3.69
C ILE A 61 -0.84 -3.86 4.27
N ASP A 62 -1.55 -4.67 3.50
CA ASP A 62 -1.82 -6.06 3.85
C ASP A 62 -0.53 -6.89 3.88
N SER A 63 -0.46 -7.92 4.73
CA SER A 63 0.73 -8.79 4.83
C SER A 63 1.16 -9.46 3.51
N TRP A 64 0.26 -9.62 2.54
CA TRP A 64 0.59 -10.15 1.22
C TRP A 64 1.18 -9.09 0.28
N GLU A 65 0.76 -7.82 0.43
CA GLU A 65 1.30 -6.66 -0.27
C GLU A 65 2.69 -6.30 0.24
N GLU A 66 2.92 -6.43 1.56
CA GLU A 66 4.26 -6.35 2.15
C GLU A 66 5.21 -7.36 1.48
N GLY A 67 4.75 -8.61 1.29
CA GLY A 67 5.51 -9.66 0.62
C GLY A 67 5.77 -9.40 -0.88
N PHE A 68 4.90 -8.63 -1.53
CA PHE A 68 5.11 -8.18 -2.90
C PHE A 68 6.11 -7.00 -2.98
N MET A 69 6.01 -6.05 -2.04
CA MET A 69 6.93 -4.92 -1.91
C MET A 69 8.34 -5.35 -1.52
N GLU A 70 8.49 -6.40 -0.70
CA GLU A 70 9.78 -7.02 -0.39
C GLU A 70 10.44 -7.64 -1.64
N GLY A 71 9.66 -7.83 -2.71
CA GLY A 71 10.02 -8.60 -3.90
C GLY A 71 10.18 -10.08 -3.56
N ALA A 72 10.47 -10.91 -4.56
CA ALA A 72 10.87 -12.31 -4.34
C ALA A 72 12.22 -12.35 -3.59
N SER A 73 12.16 -12.10 -2.29
CA SER A 73 13.31 -11.88 -1.44
C SER A 73 14.09 -13.19 -1.41
N GLN A 74 15.37 -13.06 -1.78
CA GLN A 74 16.40 -14.11 -1.78
C GLN A 74 16.38 -15.15 -2.91
N ALA A 75 15.25 -15.76 -3.30
CA ALA A 75 15.28 -16.86 -4.27
C ALA A 75 15.77 -16.43 -5.68
N GLY A 76 15.38 -15.23 -6.13
CA GLY A 76 15.82 -14.67 -7.42
C GLY A 76 17.27 -14.18 -7.44
N LYS A 77 17.91 -13.97 -6.28
CA LYS A 77 19.31 -13.54 -6.19
C LYS A 77 20.29 -14.71 -6.35
N LEU A 78 19.87 -15.94 -6.03
CA LEU A 78 20.69 -17.15 -6.17
C LEU A 78 20.94 -17.55 -7.64
N GLY A 79 20.18 -16.98 -8.58
CA GLY A 79 20.39 -17.16 -10.01
C GLY A 79 21.34 -16.13 -10.63
N LYS A 80 21.98 -15.27 -9.83
CA LYS A 80 22.88 -14.20 -10.28
C LYS A 80 24.22 -14.26 -9.54
N ASP A 81 25.27 -13.81 -10.19
CA ASP A 81 26.59 -13.63 -9.59
C ASP A 81 26.49 -12.57 -8.48
N ALA A 82 26.95 -12.88 -7.27
CA ALA A 82 26.83 -11.98 -6.14
C ALA A 82 27.72 -10.73 -6.24
N LEU A 83 28.79 -10.76 -7.06
CA LEU A 83 29.63 -9.60 -7.33
C LEU A 83 29.11 -8.76 -8.50
N THR A 84 28.80 -9.40 -9.64
CA THR A 84 28.46 -8.68 -10.88
C THR A 84 26.97 -8.48 -11.09
N GLY A 85 26.12 -9.31 -10.46
CA GLY A 85 24.68 -9.32 -10.67
C GLY A 85 24.26 -9.98 -12.01
N GLU A 86 25.21 -10.52 -12.77
CA GLU A 86 24.93 -11.19 -14.05
C GLU A 86 24.22 -12.53 -13.81
N PRO A 87 23.26 -12.93 -14.66
CA PRO A 87 22.61 -14.22 -14.55
C PRO A 87 23.60 -15.39 -14.66
N LEU A 88 23.42 -16.40 -13.82
CA LEU A 88 24.24 -17.63 -13.79
C LEU A 88 23.59 -18.79 -14.56
N MET A 89 22.61 -18.52 -15.43
CA MET A 89 21.91 -19.56 -16.19
C MET A 89 22.78 -20.18 -17.29
N ASP A 90 23.75 -19.43 -17.81
CA ASP A 90 24.58 -19.82 -18.97
C ASP A 90 25.98 -20.32 -18.60
N VAL A 91 26.30 -20.41 -17.31
CA VAL A 91 27.61 -20.90 -16.83
C VAL A 91 27.55 -22.40 -16.53
N GLU A 92 28.53 -23.14 -17.04
CA GLU A 92 28.63 -24.59 -16.82
C GLU A 92 28.94 -24.93 -15.35
N ASP A 93 29.82 -24.15 -14.73
CA ASP A 93 30.23 -24.31 -13.33
C ASP A 93 29.95 -23.03 -12.53
N VAL A 94 29.21 -23.18 -11.42
CA VAL A 94 28.95 -22.11 -10.46
C VAL A 94 29.85 -22.30 -9.25
N TYR A 95 30.55 -21.24 -8.86
CA TYR A 95 31.38 -21.24 -7.66
C TYR A 95 30.56 -20.75 -6.45
N GLU A 96 30.46 -21.57 -5.41
CA GLU A 96 29.77 -21.24 -4.16
C GLU A 96 30.76 -20.95 -3.03
N ALA A 97 30.52 -19.87 -2.27
CA ALA A 97 31.35 -19.51 -1.12
C ALA A 97 30.52 -18.95 0.04
N VAL A 98 30.93 -19.26 1.26
CA VAL A 98 30.32 -18.72 2.50
C VAL A 98 31.13 -17.50 2.95
N ILE A 99 30.48 -16.34 2.99
CA ILE A 99 31.08 -15.05 3.34
C ILE A 99 30.14 -14.38 4.36
N GLY A 100 30.64 -14.01 5.54
CA GLY A 100 29.80 -13.39 6.57
C GLY A 100 28.65 -14.28 7.09
N GLY A 101 28.82 -15.60 7.05
CA GLY A 101 27.78 -16.56 7.43
C GLY A 101 26.65 -16.76 6.40
N LYS A 102 26.73 -16.12 5.23
CA LYS A 102 25.77 -16.28 4.13
C LYS A 102 26.44 -16.98 2.93
N THR A 103 25.70 -17.85 2.25
CA THR A 103 26.16 -18.53 1.05
C THR A 103 25.90 -17.66 -0.19
N TYR A 104 26.92 -17.46 -1.00
CA TYR A 104 26.87 -16.68 -2.24
C TYR A 104 27.34 -17.53 -3.43
N ARG A 105 26.83 -17.20 -4.62
CA ARG A 105 27.16 -17.84 -5.90
C ARG A 105 27.86 -16.87 -6.84
N PHE A 106 28.81 -17.39 -7.61
CA PHE A 106 29.65 -16.62 -8.51
C PHE A 106 29.88 -17.38 -9.81
N ALA A 107 30.07 -16.64 -10.90
CA ALA A 107 30.43 -17.21 -12.20
C ALA A 107 31.86 -17.79 -12.22
N ASN A 108 32.71 -17.38 -11.27
CA ASN A 108 34.07 -17.88 -11.13
C ASN A 108 34.67 -17.54 -9.74
N GLU A 109 35.77 -18.20 -9.39
CA GLU A 109 36.48 -17.99 -8.12
C GLU A 109 37.02 -16.56 -7.95
N LYS A 110 37.43 -15.88 -9.03
CA LYS A 110 37.97 -14.51 -8.96
C LYS A 110 36.91 -13.52 -8.47
N ASN A 111 35.65 -13.71 -8.87
CA ASN A 111 34.54 -12.90 -8.41
C ASN A 111 34.28 -13.13 -6.91
N ALA A 112 34.35 -14.37 -6.45
CA ALA A 112 34.22 -14.69 -5.02
C ALA A 112 35.31 -14.02 -4.17
N GLN A 113 36.57 -14.05 -4.62
CA GLN A 113 37.69 -13.41 -3.91
C GLN A 113 37.53 -11.89 -3.82
N LYS A 114 37.13 -11.23 -4.92
CA LYS A 114 36.87 -9.78 -4.93
C LYS A 114 35.70 -9.40 -4.03
N PHE A 115 34.63 -10.19 -4.05
CA PHE A 115 33.48 -9.97 -3.18
C PHE A 115 33.87 -10.10 -1.71
N ARG A 116 34.68 -11.11 -1.37
CA ARG A 116 35.20 -11.29 -0.01
C ARG A 116 36.03 -10.11 0.46
N ALA A 117 36.96 -9.61 -0.36
CA ALA A 117 37.77 -8.45 -0.01
C ALA A 117 36.91 -7.20 0.25
N LYS A 118 35.91 -6.94 -0.60
CA LYS A 118 34.94 -5.85 -0.39
C LYS A 118 34.11 -6.05 0.87
N TYR A 119 33.72 -7.29 1.17
CA TYR A 119 32.96 -7.62 2.37
C TYR A 119 33.81 -7.40 3.63
N GLU A 120 35.08 -7.78 3.62
CA GLU A 120 36.01 -7.53 4.72
C GLU A 120 36.24 -6.03 4.94
N GLU A 121 36.44 -5.23 3.88
CA GLU A 121 36.53 -3.76 3.98
C GLU A 121 35.25 -3.14 4.54
N TRP A 122 34.08 -3.51 4.00
CA TRP A 122 32.79 -3.02 4.50
C TRP A 122 32.54 -3.42 5.96
N LYS A 123 32.92 -4.65 6.32
CA LYS A 123 32.80 -5.16 7.68
C LYS A 123 33.71 -4.38 8.62
N ASP A 124 34.96 -4.15 8.26
CA ASP A 124 35.89 -3.35 9.07
C ASP A 124 35.41 -1.90 9.23
N GLU A 125 34.73 -1.31 8.23
CA GLU A 125 34.14 0.03 8.34
C GLU A 125 32.90 0.10 9.25
N HIS A 126 32.11 -0.98 9.29
CA HIS A 126 30.79 -1.01 9.98
C HIS A 126 30.78 -1.81 11.29
N GLU A 127 31.88 -2.49 11.63
CA GLU A 127 32.10 -3.18 12.92
C GLU A 127 32.86 -2.28 13.92
N VAL A 128 33.14 -1.01 13.57
CA VAL A 128 33.66 0.02 14.49
C VAL A 128 32.52 0.69 15.27
N GLU A 129 31.61 -0.10 15.84
CA GLU A 129 30.69 0.36 16.89
C GLU A 129 30.54 -0.76 17.93
N GLU A 130 31.53 -0.89 18.82
CA GLU A 130 31.36 -1.39 20.19
C GLU A 130 32.20 -0.54 21.17
#